data_AF-A0AA37NXX0-F1
#
_entry.id   AF-A0AA37NXX0-F1
#
_cell.length_a   1.000
_cell.length_b   1.000
_cell.length_c   1.000
_cell.angle_alpha   90.00
_cell.angle_beta   90.00
_cell.angle_gamma   90.00
#
_symmetry.space_group_name_H-M   'P 1'
#
loop_
_entity.id
_entity.type
_entity.pdbx_description
1 polymer ?
#
loop_
_entity_poly.entity_id
_entity_poly.type
_entity_poly.pdbx_seq_one_letter_code
_entity_poly.pdbx_strand_id
1 'polypeptide(L)'
;MASDTEAEPKRPELCKVETQMQLNKFAEEAYENYLNGSPSTGYLTTLVRVNVFHAFVRIACVLDFDGGWLTYEAISPFNKMGPGLGFAATSSSCPENMRPTELQVAVEHHPWIDFFPHPTMRDNFLRIVAEHGEDYIDEDDLCRDIVDVGAGAGVEDSALIVWGEPWDPRGWEATEPFLRKWGWLLAGCTEMLEGTNYWRQKRGLPKFRFN
;
A
#
# COMPACT_ATOMS: atom_id res chain seq x y z
N MET A 1 -5.47 -42.71 11.12
CA MET A 1 -4.90 -41.81 10.11
C MET A 1 -5.96 -40.77 9.80
N ALA A 2 -5.95 -39.66 10.53
CA ALA A 2 -6.75 -38.50 10.17
C ALA A 2 -5.94 -37.75 9.10
N SER A 3 -6.54 -37.55 7.93
CA SER A 3 -5.97 -36.66 6.91
C SER A 3 -6.18 -35.23 7.40
N ASP A 4 -5.09 -34.56 7.76
CA ASP A 4 -5.10 -33.11 7.90
C ASP A 4 -5.50 -32.51 6.55
N THR A 5 -6.75 -32.05 6.47
CA THR A 5 -7.17 -31.11 5.44
C THR A 5 -6.48 -29.79 5.77
N GLU A 6 -5.32 -29.54 5.13
CA GLU A 6 -4.78 -28.19 5.01
C GLU A 6 -5.89 -27.30 4.46
N ALA A 7 -6.40 -26.40 5.30
CA ALA A 7 -7.30 -25.37 4.85
C ALA A 7 -6.54 -24.53 3.82
N GLU A 8 -7.07 -24.39 2.60
CA GLU A 8 -6.52 -23.47 1.62
C GLU A 8 -6.30 -22.09 2.27
N PRO A 9 -5.13 -21.44 2.05
CA PRO A 9 -4.91 -20.10 2.57
C PRO A 9 -6.05 -19.20 2.08
N LYS A 10 -6.75 -18.58 3.03
CA LYS A 10 -7.86 -17.67 2.71
C LYS A 10 -7.28 -16.51 1.93
N ARG A 11 -7.55 -16.47 0.62
CA ARG A 11 -7.16 -15.34 -0.23
C ARG A 11 -7.55 -14.02 0.42
N PRO A 12 -6.69 -12.99 0.38
CA PRO A 12 -7.03 -11.65 0.85
C PRO A 12 -8.36 -11.18 0.25
N GLU A 13 -9.23 -10.61 1.09
CA GLU A 13 -10.58 -10.18 0.68
C GLU A 13 -10.54 -9.17 -0.49
N LEU A 14 -9.48 -8.35 -0.58
CA LEU A 14 -9.26 -7.35 -1.64
C LEU A 14 -9.10 -7.93 -3.04
N CYS A 15 -8.64 -9.18 -3.18
CA CYS A 15 -8.52 -9.85 -4.47
C CYS A 15 -9.88 -10.23 -5.08
N LYS A 16 -10.97 -10.19 -4.31
CA LYS A 16 -12.31 -10.51 -4.79
C LYS A 16 -12.92 -9.30 -5.49
N VAL A 17 -13.43 -9.51 -6.72
CA VAL A 17 -14.11 -8.48 -7.51
C VAL A 17 -15.28 -7.84 -6.75
N GLU A 18 -16.02 -8.65 -5.99
CA GLU A 18 -17.13 -8.16 -5.18
C GLU A 18 -16.69 -7.15 -4.11
N THR A 19 -15.57 -7.42 -3.43
CA THR A 19 -14.96 -6.48 -2.49
C THR A 19 -14.58 -5.18 -3.18
N GLN A 20 -13.95 -5.24 -4.36
CA GLN A 20 -13.57 -4.04 -5.12
C GLN A 20 -14.80 -3.21 -5.55
N MET A 21 -15.88 -3.86 -5.98
CA MET A 21 -17.14 -3.18 -6.30
C MET A 21 -17.76 -2.50 -5.08
N GLN A 22 -17.71 -3.16 -3.92
CA GLN A 22 -18.20 -2.60 -2.66
C GLN A 22 -17.37 -1.37 -2.23
N LEU A 23 -16.03 -1.43 -2.38
CA LEU A 23 -15.15 -0.31 -2.07
C LEU A 23 -15.43 0.91 -2.96
N ASN A 24 -15.58 0.71 -4.27
CA ASN A 24 -15.92 1.79 -5.21
C ASN A 24 -17.28 2.41 -4.87
N LYS A 25 -18.30 1.57 -4.62
CA LYS A 25 -19.63 2.05 -4.25
C LYS A 25 -19.59 2.87 -2.95
N PHE A 26 -18.85 2.41 -1.95
CA PHE A 26 -18.68 3.15 -0.70
C PHE A 26 -17.99 4.50 -0.93
N ALA A 27 -16.94 4.54 -1.77
CA ALA A 27 -16.24 5.77 -2.10
C ALA A 27 -17.17 6.81 -2.74
N GLU A 28 -18.02 6.37 -3.68
CA GLU A 28 -19.05 7.19 -4.33
C GLU A 28 -20.05 7.74 -3.30
N GLU A 29 -20.64 6.87 -2.48
CA GLU A 29 -21.62 7.26 -1.45
C GLU A 29 -21.01 8.24 -0.43
N ALA A 30 -19.77 8.03 0.00
CA ALA A 30 -19.10 8.92 0.94
C ALA A 30 -18.80 10.29 0.31
N TYR A 31 -18.41 10.32 -0.96
CA TYR A 31 -18.16 11.56 -1.70
C TYR A 31 -19.45 12.36 -1.93
N GLU A 32 -20.54 11.69 -2.30
CA GLU A 32 -21.86 12.33 -2.44
C GLU A 32 -22.33 12.94 -1.12
N ASN A 33 -22.20 12.20 -0.01
CA ASN A 33 -22.52 12.71 1.33
C ASN A 33 -21.68 13.93 1.69
N TYR A 34 -20.39 13.94 1.35
CA TYR A 34 -19.54 15.11 1.54
C TYR A 34 -20.02 16.32 0.73
N LEU A 35 -20.34 16.14 -0.55
CA LEU A 35 -20.85 17.21 -1.43
C LEU A 35 -22.20 17.78 -0.94
N ASN A 36 -23.04 16.93 -0.36
CA ASN A 36 -24.31 17.32 0.23
C ASN A 36 -24.18 17.97 1.62
N GLY A 37 -22.96 18.18 2.13
CA GLY A 37 -22.71 18.78 3.44
C GLY A 37 -23.04 17.85 4.62
N SER A 38 -23.15 16.55 4.40
CA SER A 38 -23.49 15.53 5.39
C SER A 38 -22.41 14.44 5.53
N PRO A 39 -21.12 14.77 5.73
CA PRO A 39 -20.09 13.75 5.95
C PRO A 39 -20.35 12.97 7.26
N SER A 40 -20.09 11.66 7.25
CA SER A 40 -20.27 10.79 8.41
C SER A 40 -18.92 10.44 9.05
N THR A 41 -18.79 10.66 10.36
CA THR A 41 -17.60 10.22 11.11
C THR A 41 -17.47 8.70 11.17
N GLY A 42 -18.59 7.97 11.05
CA GLY A 42 -18.59 6.51 10.97
C GLY A 42 -17.91 5.97 9.71
N TYR A 43 -17.68 6.82 8.70
CA TYR A 43 -17.01 6.43 7.47
C TYR A 43 -15.49 6.51 7.56
N LEU A 44 -14.92 7.16 8.58
CA LEU A 44 -13.51 7.52 8.59
C LEU A 44 -12.59 6.30 8.47
N THR A 45 -12.89 5.21 9.18
CA THR A 45 -12.14 3.95 9.11
C THR A 45 -12.08 3.41 7.69
N THR A 46 -13.26 3.23 7.10
CA THR A 46 -13.43 2.68 5.77
C THR A 46 -12.81 3.60 4.72
N LEU A 47 -12.98 4.92 4.86
CA LEU A 47 -12.44 5.92 3.94
C LEU A 47 -10.91 5.93 3.91
N VAL A 48 -10.24 5.83 5.06
CA VAL A 48 -8.77 5.79 5.10
C VAL A 48 -8.25 4.60 4.27
N ARG A 49 -8.78 3.41 4.51
CA ARG A 49 -8.39 2.17 3.82
C ARG A 49 -8.73 2.20 2.33
N VAL A 50 -9.93 2.68 1.98
CA VAL A 50 -10.36 2.91 0.59
C VAL A 50 -9.42 3.88 -0.11
N ASN A 51 -9.04 5.00 0.54
CA ASN A 51 -8.12 5.97 -0.05
C ASN A 51 -6.73 5.38 -0.32
N VAL A 52 -6.23 4.50 0.55
CA VAL A 52 -4.97 3.77 0.29
C VAL A 52 -5.11 2.82 -0.90
N PHE A 53 -6.19 2.05 -0.97
CA PHE A 53 -6.45 1.18 -2.12
C PHE A 53 -6.55 1.98 -3.43
N HIS A 54 -7.29 3.08 -3.44
CA HIS A 54 -7.36 3.98 -4.61
C HIS A 54 -5.99 4.58 -4.96
N ALA A 55 -5.16 4.90 -3.96
CA ALA A 55 -3.80 5.37 -4.20
C ALA A 55 -2.96 4.31 -4.91
N PHE A 56 -3.05 3.04 -4.49
CA PHE A 56 -2.36 1.92 -5.16
C PHE A 56 -2.87 1.72 -6.60
N VAL A 57 -4.18 1.77 -6.83
CA VAL A 57 -4.75 1.70 -8.18
C VAL A 57 -4.22 2.84 -9.06
N ARG A 58 -4.17 4.06 -8.54
CA ARG A 58 -3.64 5.23 -9.28
C ARG A 58 -2.15 5.08 -9.59
N ILE A 59 -1.37 4.53 -8.67
CA ILE A 59 0.05 4.24 -8.89
C ILE A 59 0.20 3.17 -9.96
N ALA A 60 -0.56 2.07 -9.89
CA ALA A 60 -0.56 1.02 -10.89
C ALA A 60 -0.84 1.58 -12.30
N CYS A 61 -1.81 2.49 -12.44
CA CYS A 61 -2.08 3.16 -13.72
C CYS A 61 -0.89 4.00 -14.21
N VAL A 62 -0.19 4.71 -13.33
CA VAL A 62 0.99 5.53 -13.69
C VAL A 62 2.19 4.66 -14.08
N LEU A 63 2.27 3.45 -13.53
CA LEU A 63 3.28 2.45 -13.85
C LEU A 63 2.92 1.58 -15.06
N ASP A 64 1.77 1.82 -15.71
CA ASP A 64 1.22 1.02 -16.80
C ASP A 64 0.96 -0.46 -16.41
N PHE A 65 0.64 -0.72 -15.14
CA PHE A 65 0.25 -2.05 -14.65
C PHE A 65 -1.25 -2.28 -14.91
N ASP A 66 -1.60 -3.46 -15.42
CA ASP A 66 -2.99 -3.88 -15.58
C ASP A 66 -3.58 -4.46 -14.27
N GLY A 67 -4.85 -4.84 -14.26
CA GLY A 67 -5.49 -5.44 -13.08
C GLY A 67 -4.90 -6.79 -12.63
N GLY A 68 -3.93 -7.36 -13.35
CA GLY A 68 -3.30 -8.63 -13.04
C GLY A 68 -2.52 -8.62 -11.72
N TRP A 69 -2.12 -7.46 -11.21
CA TRP A 69 -1.48 -7.35 -9.89
C TRP A 69 -2.39 -7.77 -8.74
N LEU A 70 -3.71 -7.90 -8.93
CA LEU A 70 -4.62 -8.41 -7.90
C LEU A 70 -4.57 -9.94 -7.76
N THR A 71 -3.82 -10.63 -8.61
CA THR A 71 -3.66 -12.08 -8.54
C THR A 71 -2.56 -12.43 -7.55
N TYR A 72 -2.83 -13.36 -6.63
CA TYR A 72 -1.93 -13.73 -5.53
C TYR A 72 -0.53 -14.18 -6.00
N GLU A 73 -0.45 -14.83 -7.16
CA GLU A 73 0.80 -15.33 -7.76
C GLU A 73 1.39 -14.32 -8.77
N ALA A 74 1.00 -13.04 -8.72
CA ALA A 74 1.52 -12.05 -9.64
C ALA A 74 3.00 -11.77 -9.36
N ILE A 75 3.80 -11.72 -10.41
CA ILE A 75 5.20 -11.26 -10.35
C ILE A 75 5.30 -9.89 -11.01
N SER A 76 5.99 -8.96 -10.33
CA SER A 76 6.20 -7.59 -10.82
C SER A 76 6.77 -7.55 -12.24
N PRO A 77 6.24 -6.70 -13.14
CA PRO A 77 6.86 -6.39 -14.42
C PRO A 77 8.31 -5.88 -14.33
N PHE A 78 8.70 -5.30 -13.19
CA PHE A 78 10.06 -4.81 -12.96
C PHE A 78 11.07 -5.94 -12.77
N ASN A 79 10.65 -7.09 -12.27
CA ASN A 79 11.54 -8.24 -12.11
C ASN A 79 11.61 -9.12 -13.39
N LYS A 80 10.72 -8.90 -14.37
CA LYS A 80 10.65 -9.71 -15.59
C LYS A 80 11.62 -9.25 -16.68
N MET A 81 11.99 -10.19 -17.55
CA MET A 81 12.85 -9.94 -18.71
C MET A 81 12.05 -9.90 -20.01
N GLY A 82 12.31 -8.90 -20.85
CA GLY A 82 11.72 -8.79 -22.19
C GLY A 82 11.57 -7.34 -22.66
N PRO A 83 11.06 -7.12 -23.90
CA PRO A 83 10.78 -5.78 -24.40
C PRO A 83 9.77 -5.05 -23.50
N GLY A 84 10.14 -3.86 -23.02
CA GLY A 84 9.27 -3.06 -22.15
C GLY A 84 9.09 -3.61 -20.74
N LEU A 85 10.03 -4.44 -20.24
CA LEU A 85 10.04 -4.95 -18.87
C LEU A 85 11.31 -4.46 -18.14
N GLY A 86 11.39 -4.70 -16.82
CA GLY A 86 12.50 -4.22 -16.02
C GLY A 86 12.55 -2.69 -15.95
N PHE A 87 13.75 -2.12 -16.10
CA PHE A 87 13.91 -0.65 -16.17
C PHE A 87 13.15 0.00 -17.32
N ALA A 88 12.81 -0.75 -18.36
CA ALA A 88 12.06 -0.26 -19.52
C ALA A 88 10.53 -0.35 -19.33
N ALA A 89 10.05 -0.86 -18.19
CA ALA A 89 8.62 -0.98 -17.91
C ALA A 89 7.93 0.36 -17.66
N THR A 90 8.66 1.38 -17.23
CA THR A 90 8.07 2.69 -16.94
C THR A 90 8.14 3.65 -18.12
N SER A 91 7.05 4.35 -18.39
CA SER A 91 6.97 5.42 -19.39
C SER A 91 7.73 6.68 -18.97
N SER A 92 7.98 7.59 -19.92
CA SER A 92 8.64 8.88 -19.65
C SER A 92 7.84 9.81 -18.74
N SER A 93 6.53 9.58 -18.60
CA SER A 93 5.63 10.30 -17.69
C SER A 93 5.67 9.78 -16.25
N CYS A 94 6.36 8.65 -15.99
CA CYS A 94 6.46 8.09 -14.66
C CYS A 94 7.19 9.06 -13.70
N PRO A 95 6.60 9.39 -12.53
CA PRO A 95 7.23 10.16 -11.48
C PRO A 95 8.58 9.55 -11.09
N GLU A 96 9.56 10.41 -10.81
CA GLU A 96 10.95 9.99 -10.56
C GLU A 96 11.04 8.97 -9.41
N ASN A 97 10.30 9.20 -8.33
CA ASN A 97 10.27 8.32 -7.16
C ASN A 97 9.55 6.99 -7.38
N MET A 98 8.80 6.85 -8.48
CA MET A 98 8.08 5.62 -8.82
C MET A 98 8.85 4.73 -9.79
N ARG A 99 9.94 5.22 -10.38
CA ARG A 99 10.83 4.42 -11.25
C ARG A 99 11.37 3.18 -10.51
N PRO A 100 11.60 2.06 -11.21
CA PRO A 100 12.12 0.84 -10.61
C PRO A 100 13.52 1.06 -10.03
N THR A 101 13.75 0.52 -8.84
CA THR A 101 15.07 0.44 -8.22
C THR A 101 15.83 -0.79 -8.72
N GLU A 102 17.13 -0.85 -8.45
CA GLU A 102 17.94 -2.04 -8.75
C GLU A 102 17.43 -3.30 -8.01
N LEU A 103 16.96 -3.16 -6.77
CA LEU A 103 16.42 -4.28 -6.01
C LEU A 103 15.10 -4.78 -6.59
N GLN A 104 14.21 -3.89 -7.04
CA GLN A 104 12.98 -4.30 -7.73
C GLN A 104 13.27 -5.09 -9.02
N VAL A 105 14.36 -4.79 -9.71
CA VAL A 105 14.76 -5.58 -10.89
C VAL A 105 15.42 -6.90 -10.49
N ALA A 106 16.15 -6.95 -9.39
CA ALA A 106 16.96 -8.11 -9.00
C ALA A 106 16.20 -9.17 -8.18
N VAL A 107 15.18 -8.77 -7.41
CA VAL A 107 14.48 -9.63 -6.44
C VAL A 107 13.07 -9.92 -6.96
N GLU A 108 12.69 -11.19 -7.07
CA GLU A 108 11.31 -11.58 -7.39
C GLU A 108 10.38 -11.11 -6.26
N HIS A 109 9.25 -10.50 -6.63
CA HIS A 109 8.29 -9.95 -5.69
C HIS A 109 6.94 -9.70 -6.34
N HIS A 110 5.91 -9.59 -5.51
CA HIS A 110 4.57 -9.25 -5.94
C HIS A 110 4.46 -7.76 -6.33
N PRO A 111 3.75 -7.40 -7.42
CA PRO A 111 3.67 -6.01 -7.91
C PRO A 111 3.10 -4.99 -6.90
N TRP A 112 2.41 -5.44 -5.85
CA TRP A 112 1.85 -4.55 -4.83
C TRP A 112 2.94 -3.78 -4.06
N ILE A 113 4.14 -4.35 -3.95
CA ILE A 113 5.32 -3.69 -3.36
C ILE A 113 5.72 -2.46 -4.18
N ASP A 114 5.54 -2.50 -5.51
CA ASP A 114 5.90 -1.39 -6.40
C ASP A 114 5.06 -0.13 -6.14
N PHE A 115 3.94 -0.28 -5.43
CA PHE A 115 3.00 0.79 -5.12
C PHE A 115 3.32 1.56 -3.84
N PHE A 116 4.34 1.14 -3.08
CA PHE A 116 4.83 2.00 -2.02
C PHE A 116 5.42 3.28 -2.60
N PRO A 117 5.09 4.46 -2.04
CA PRO A 117 5.33 5.74 -2.68
C PRO A 117 6.80 6.19 -2.63
N HIS A 118 7.67 5.43 -1.97
CA HIS A 118 9.06 5.80 -1.73
C HIS A 118 10.02 4.67 -2.15
N PRO A 119 11.06 4.94 -2.94
CA PRO A 119 12.00 3.91 -3.42
C PRO A 119 12.67 3.16 -2.26
N THR A 120 13.16 3.87 -1.24
CA THR A 120 13.78 3.24 -0.05
C THR A 120 12.81 2.35 0.71
N MET A 121 11.50 2.64 0.73
CA MET A 121 10.52 1.80 1.40
C MET A 121 10.37 0.45 0.68
N ARG A 122 10.33 0.48 -0.66
CA ARG A 122 10.33 -0.71 -1.52
C ARG A 122 11.60 -1.53 -1.31
N ASP A 123 12.75 -0.87 -1.35
CA ASP A 123 14.06 -1.51 -1.14
C ASP A 123 14.20 -2.12 0.25
N ASN A 124 13.63 -1.51 1.29
CA ASN A 124 13.64 -2.08 2.64
C ASN A 124 12.86 -3.39 2.71
N PHE A 125 11.69 -3.46 2.08
CA PHE A 125 10.92 -4.70 1.97
C PHE A 125 11.71 -5.78 1.21
N LEU A 126 12.20 -5.43 0.02
CA LEU A 126 12.90 -6.37 -0.86
C LEU A 126 14.23 -6.87 -0.30
N ARG A 127 14.90 -6.07 0.53
CA ARG A 127 16.12 -6.52 1.24
C ARG A 127 15.80 -7.66 2.22
N ILE A 128 14.70 -7.55 2.96
CA ILE A 128 14.25 -8.61 3.87
C ILE A 128 13.88 -9.86 3.08
N VAL A 129 13.15 -9.72 1.98
CA VAL A 129 12.84 -10.85 1.09
C VAL A 129 14.11 -11.52 0.57
N ALA A 130 15.09 -10.75 0.10
CA ALA A 130 16.35 -11.28 -0.41
C ALA A 130 17.22 -11.97 0.67
N GLU A 131 17.18 -11.48 1.91
CA GLU A 131 17.99 -12.01 3.02
C GLU A 131 17.34 -13.21 3.73
N HIS A 132 16.00 -13.23 3.80
CA HIS A 132 15.26 -14.17 4.65
C HIS A 132 14.23 -15.03 3.92
N GLY A 133 13.92 -14.72 2.66
CA GLY A 133 12.89 -15.37 1.85
C GLY A 133 11.52 -14.67 1.94
N GLU A 134 10.63 -15.00 1.00
CA GLU A 134 9.29 -14.40 0.86
C GLU A 134 8.39 -14.67 2.08
N ASP A 135 8.52 -15.84 2.70
CA ASP A 135 7.72 -16.23 3.88
C ASP A 135 8.11 -15.52 5.19
N TYR A 136 9.19 -14.71 5.19
CA TYR A 136 9.63 -14.03 6.42
C TYR A 136 8.69 -12.91 6.86
N ILE A 137 8.01 -12.27 5.89
CA ILE A 137 7.05 -11.20 6.14
C ILE A 137 5.65 -11.78 5.99
N ASP A 138 4.79 -11.59 6.99
CA ASP A 138 3.37 -11.90 6.88
C ASP A 138 2.69 -10.82 6.00
N GLU A 139 2.72 -11.02 4.68
CA GLU A 139 2.13 -10.12 3.69
C GLU A 139 0.61 -9.97 3.87
N ASP A 140 -0.07 -11.04 4.29
CA ASP A 140 -1.51 -11.01 4.58
C ASP A 140 -1.81 -10.08 5.77
N ASP A 141 -0.99 -10.12 6.81
CA ASP A 141 -1.11 -9.25 7.98
C ASP A 141 -0.76 -7.79 7.65
N LEU A 142 0.24 -7.55 6.81
CA LEU A 142 0.57 -6.21 6.33
C LEU A 142 -0.54 -5.65 5.43
N CYS A 143 -1.08 -6.46 4.51
CA CYS A 143 -2.23 -6.11 3.68
C CYS A 143 -3.45 -5.78 4.55
N ARG A 144 -3.70 -6.57 5.61
CA ARG A 144 -4.79 -6.34 6.55
C ARG A 144 -4.70 -4.99 7.26
N ASP A 145 -3.50 -4.62 7.66
CA ASP A 145 -3.24 -3.38 8.36
C ASP A 145 -3.38 -2.17 7.41
N ILE A 146 -2.86 -2.25 6.19
CA ILE A 146 -2.82 -1.11 5.26
C ILE A 146 -4.15 -0.91 4.50
N VAL A 147 -4.76 -1.97 3.96
CA VAL A 147 -5.84 -1.86 2.94
C VAL A 147 -7.13 -2.60 3.28
N ASP A 148 -7.14 -3.61 4.17
CA ASP A 148 -8.33 -4.48 4.34
C ASP A 148 -9.48 -3.82 5.11
N VAL A 149 -10.48 -3.32 4.40
CA VAL A 149 -11.69 -2.71 4.99
C VAL A 149 -12.52 -3.69 5.83
N GLY A 150 -12.44 -5.00 5.56
CA GLY A 150 -13.26 -6.03 6.20
C GLY A 150 -12.76 -6.54 7.54
N ALA A 151 -11.53 -6.19 7.94
CA ALA A 151 -10.88 -6.70 9.15
C ALA A 151 -11.50 -6.22 10.47
N GLY A 152 -12.50 -5.31 10.43
CA GLY A 152 -13.14 -4.75 11.63
C GLY A 152 -12.24 -3.80 12.44
N ALA A 153 -11.07 -3.47 11.89
CA ALA A 153 -10.06 -2.64 12.51
C ALA A 153 -10.31 -1.16 12.19
N GLY A 154 -10.44 -0.33 13.23
CA GLY A 154 -10.73 1.11 13.20
C GLY A 154 -9.62 1.96 12.58
N VAL A 155 -9.84 3.28 12.42
CA VAL A 155 -8.79 4.27 12.05
C VAL A 155 -7.60 4.23 13.01
N GLU A 156 -7.85 3.79 14.25
CA GLU A 156 -6.84 3.69 15.30
C GLU A 156 -6.01 2.40 15.20
N ASP A 157 -6.31 1.52 14.25
CA ASP A 157 -5.51 0.34 13.93
C ASP A 157 -4.54 0.64 12.77
N SER A 158 -3.41 -0.07 12.73
CA SER A 158 -2.19 0.18 11.94
C SER A 158 -2.39 0.59 10.47
N ALA A 159 -2.64 1.88 10.20
CA ALA A 159 -2.90 2.37 8.84
C ALA A 159 -1.78 3.27 8.30
N LEU A 160 -1.70 3.33 6.97
CA LEU A 160 -1.20 4.50 6.25
C LEU A 160 -2.38 5.41 5.93
N ILE A 161 -2.18 6.73 5.95
CA ILE A 161 -3.18 7.72 5.53
C ILE A 161 -2.66 8.47 4.31
N VAL A 162 -3.49 8.55 3.27
CA VAL A 162 -3.20 9.32 2.04
C VAL A 162 -3.88 10.68 2.12
N TRP A 163 -3.09 11.74 2.07
CA TRP A 163 -3.53 13.14 2.14
C TRP A 163 -3.37 13.89 0.82
N GLY A 164 -2.48 13.42 -0.05
CA GLY A 164 -2.11 14.11 -1.29
C GLY A 164 -2.00 13.17 -2.48
N GLU A 165 -1.11 13.50 -3.41
CA GLU A 165 -0.86 12.66 -4.58
C GLU A 165 -0.22 11.32 -4.16
N PRO A 166 -0.69 10.17 -4.69
CA PRO A 166 -0.22 8.84 -4.31
C PRO A 166 1.28 8.64 -4.47
N TRP A 167 1.88 9.22 -5.51
CA TRP A 167 3.31 9.14 -5.78
C TRP A 167 4.11 10.27 -5.12
N ASP A 168 3.53 11.11 -4.25
CA ASP A 168 4.33 12.04 -3.44
C ASP A 168 4.52 11.44 -2.05
N PRO A 169 5.74 11.03 -1.63
CA PRO A 169 5.98 10.52 -0.28
C PRO A 169 5.48 11.43 0.84
N ARG A 170 5.51 12.76 0.65
CA ARG A 170 5.04 13.73 1.65
C ARG A 170 3.52 13.77 1.76
N GLY A 171 2.81 13.22 0.77
CA GLY A 171 1.37 13.03 0.76
C GLY A 171 0.88 11.91 1.68
N TRP A 172 1.79 11.16 2.31
CA TRP A 172 1.46 10.03 3.17
C TRP A 172 1.75 10.32 4.65
N GLU A 173 0.93 9.74 5.53
CA GLU A 173 1.15 9.72 6.97
C GLU A 173 1.15 8.28 7.49
N ALA A 174 2.22 7.90 8.18
CA ALA A 174 2.29 6.65 8.93
C ALA A 174 1.72 6.84 10.35
N THR A 175 0.69 6.07 10.69
CA THR A 175 0.07 6.13 12.02
C THR A 175 0.98 5.54 13.11
N GLU A 176 0.69 5.83 14.37
CA GLU A 176 1.46 5.27 15.50
C GLU A 176 1.48 3.72 15.51
N PRO A 177 0.34 3.02 15.36
CA PRO A 177 0.36 1.56 15.35
C PRO A 177 1.11 0.99 14.15
N PHE A 178 0.99 1.62 12.97
CA PHE A 178 1.79 1.26 11.79
C PHE A 178 3.29 1.37 12.09
N LEU A 179 3.74 2.49 12.67
CA LEU A 179 5.15 2.69 13.02
C LEU A 179 5.66 1.68 14.06
N ARG A 180 4.81 1.25 14.99
CA ARG A 180 5.19 0.25 16.01
C ARG A 180 5.42 -1.14 15.40
N LYS A 181 4.63 -1.52 14.40
CA LYS A 181 4.66 -2.87 13.81
C LYS A 181 5.53 -2.93 12.55
N TRP A 182 5.36 -1.95 11.67
CA TRP A 182 5.93 -1.90 10.32
C TRP A 182 6.92 -0.75 10.12
N GLY A 183 7.31 -0.02 11.18
CA GLY A 183 8.17 1.16 11.09
C GLY A 183 9.54 0.90 10.45
N TRP A 184 10.02 -0.35 10.46
CA TRP A 184 11.24 -0.75 9.76
C TRP A 184 11.16 -0.51 8.24
N LEU A 185 9.97 -0.53 7.62
CA LEU A 185 9.77 -0.18 6.22
C LEU A 185 10.19 1.26 5.92
N LEU A 186 10.09 2.15 6.90
CA LEU A 186 10.35 3.58 6.74
C LEU A 186 11.76 4.01 7.14
N ALA A 187 12.66 3.05 7.42
CA ALA A 187 14.05 3.36 7.70
C ALA A 187 14.69 4.08 6.51
N GLY A 188 15.13 5.34 6.72
CA GLY A 188 15.71 6.19 5.67
C GLY A 188 14.70 6.93 4.78
N CYS A 189 13.39 6.77 4.99
CA CYS A 189 12.34 7.44 4.20
C CYS A 189 12.03 8.86 4.72
N THR A 190 13.02 9.76 4.65
CA THR A 190 12.97 11.09 5.28
C THR A 190 11.72 11.89 4.89
N GLU A 191 11.38 11.92 3.60
CA GLU A 191 10.26 12.68 3.04
C GLU A 191 8.91 12.18 3.57
N MET A 192 8.76 10.87 3.73
CA MET A 192 7.53 10.26 4.26
C MET A 192 7.40 10.49 5.77
N LEU A 193 8.51 10.51 6.51
CA LEU A 193 8.55 10.85 7.93
C LEU A 193 8.28 12.34 8.18
N GLU A 194 8.78 13.22 7.30
CA GLU A 194 8.43 14.64 7.27
C GLU A 194 6.94 14.84 7.01
N GLY A 195 6.40 14.19 5.97
CA GLY A 195 4.97 14.20 5.64
C GLY A 195 4.11 13.75 6.81
N THR A 196 4.49 12.63 7.43
CA THR A 196 3.84 12.11 8.64
C THR A 196 3.74 13.18 9.72
N ASN A 197 4.85 13.83 10.06
CA ASN A 197 4.83 14.88 11.09
C ASN A 197 4.07 16.13 10.65
N TYR A 198 4.10 16.49 9.36
CA TYR A 198 3.37 17.63 8.82
C TYR A 198 1.84 17.44 8.99
N TRP A 199 1.29 16.31 8.56
CA TRP A 199 -0.15 16.04 8.64
C TRP A 199 -0.65 15.86 10.07
N ARG A 200 0.16 15.23 10.93
CA ARG A 200 -0.11 15.17 12.38
C ARG A 200 -0.24 16.56 12.98
N GLN A 201 0.71 17.45 12.71
CA GLN A 201 0.66 18.82 13.23
C GLN A 201 -0.53 19.63 12.70
N LYS A 202 -0.90 19.45 11.43
CA LYS A 202 -2.09 20.08 10.85
C LYS A 202 -3.38 19.71 11.59
N ARG A 203 -3.42 18.52 12.20
CA ARG A 203 -4.52 18.03 13.04
C ARG A 203 -4.35 18.33 14.54
N GLY A 204 -3.29 19.06 14.92
CA GLY A 204 -2.99 19.38 16.32
C GLY A 204 -2.35 18.23 17.12
N LEU A 205 -1.87 17.18 16.46
CA LEU A 205 -1.19 16.06 17.11
C LEU A 205 0.31 16.34 17.30
N PRO A 206 0.94 15.76 18.35
CA PRO A 206 2.37 15.90 18.57
C PRO A 206 3.18 15.18 17.49
N LYS A 207 4.35 15.75 17.16
CA LYS A 207 5.33 15.11 16.27
C LYS A 207 5.86 13.81 16.88
N PHE A 208 6.08 12.82 16.04
CA PHE A 208 6.97 11.72 16.37
C PHE A 208 8.42 12.18 16.32
N ARG A 209 9.24 11.53 17.15
CA ARG A 209 10.69 11.64 17.10
C ARG A 209 11.20 10.37 16.44
N PHE A 210 11.81 10.53 15.27
CA PHE A 210 12.48 9.46 14.56
C PHE A 210 13.97 9.56 14.90
N ASN A 211 14.59 8.42 15.23
CA ASN A 211 16.02 8.32 15.53
C ASN A 211 16.80 7.95 14.28
#